data_AF-A0A1Z8NFH8-F1
#
_entry.id   AF-A0A1Z8NFH8-F1
#
_cell.length_a   1.000
_cell.length_b   1.000
_cell.length_c   1.000
_cell.angle_alpha   90.00
_cell.angle_beta   90.00
_cell.angle_gamma   90.00
#
_symmetry.space_group_name_H-M   'P 1'
#
loop_
_entity.id
_entity.type
_entity.pdbx_description
1 polymer ?
#
loop_
_entity_poly.entity_id
_entity_poly.type
_entity_poly.pdbx_seq_one_letter_code
_entity_poly.pdbx_strand_id
1 'polypeptide(L)'
;MLVIVHGHGDGAIPHLLISLLEGLQQQRQAPVWIQTLTAEPLELPPAQQMLMVPLLLTPGSHVRCDVPLLRQRFRAQGHQVTSLPFLGSWVPWLQHLQQLALESDSSVVLHHPLRAGVADRYLSMLSRAIGLPLLSADQAPEDLDRALPLALAPNRMTAHLRACEGGGLALLEQTATRQFLLDLLLALP
;
A
#
# COMPACT_ATOMS: atom_id res chain seq x y z
N MET A 1 -16.91 -0.59 3.64
CA MET A 1 -15.70 -0.87 2.85
C MET A 1 -14.79 -1.78 3.66
N LEU A 2 -14.14 -2.77 3.03
CA LEU A 2 -13.14 -3.62 3.68
C LEU A 2 -11.75 -3.30 3.11
N VAL A 3 -10.92 -2.63 3.89
CA VAL A 3 -9.58 -2.22 3.50
C VAL A 3 -8.58 -3.30 3.89
N ILE A 4 -7.79 -3.78 2.93
CA ILE A 4 -6.77 -4.79 3.17
C ILE A 4 -5.41 -4.12 3.23
N VAL A 5 -4.69 -4.31 4.33
CA VAL A 5 -3.31 -3.84 4.52
C VAL A 5 -2.41 -5.02 4.85
N HIS A 6 -1.10 -4.89 4.66
CA HIS A 6 -0.18 -5.96 5.05
C HIS A 6 -0.22 -6.21 6.57
N GLY A 7 -0.15 -5.14 7.36
CA GLY A 7 0.06 -5.23 8.81
C GLY A 7 1.54 -5.47 9.16
N HIS A 8 1.87 -5.39 10.44
CA HIS A 8 3.15 -5.81 11.00
C HIS A 8 3.00 -7.18 11.71
N GLY A 9 4.04 -7.65 12.39
CA GLY A 9 3.93 -8.84 13.25
C GLY A 9 2.73 -8.73 14.19
N ASP A 10 2.03 -9.85 14.38
CA ASP A 10 0.80 -9.97 15.17
C ASP A 10 -0.38 -9.10 14.71
N GLY A 11 -0.39 -8.68 13.43
CA GLY A 11 -1.52 -7.95 12.86
C GLY A 11 -1.54 -6.45 13.10
N ALA A 12 -0.50 -5.89 13.73
CA ALA A 12 -0.48 -4.48 14.11
C ALA A 12 -0.56 -3.54 12.89
N ILE A 13 -1.46 -2.56 12.93
CA ILE A 13 -1.66 -1.58 11.87
C ILE A 13 -0.89 -0.29 12.22
N PRO A 14 -0.12 0.30 11.30
CA PRO A 14 0.53 1.59 11.53
C PRO A 14 -0.47 2.69 11.89
N HIS A 15 -0.16 3.50 12.91
CA HIS A 15 -1.04 4.58 13.38
C HIS A 15 -1.49 5.53 12.25
N LEU A 16 -0.60 5.86 11.31
CA LEU A 16 -0.95 6.72 10.16
C LEU A 16 -2.06 6.14 9.28
N LEU A 17 -2.08 4.82 9.10
CA LEU A 17 -3.15 4.14 8.38
C LEU A 17 -4.44 4.11 9.20
N ILE A 18 -4.34 3.88 10.52
CA ILE A 18 -5.51 3.95 11.41
C ILE A 18 -6.17 5.33 11.32
N SER A 19 -5.41 6.40 11.53
CA SER A 19 -5.95 7.77 11.49
C SER A 19 -6.53 8.14 10.13
N LEU A 20 -5.90 7.72 9.03
CA LEU A 20 -6.43 7.94 7.68
C LEU A 20 -7.79 7.22 7.49
N LEU A 21 -7.90 5.98 7.95
CA LEU A 21 -9.10 5.15 7.77
C LEU A 21 -10.23 5.53 8.73
N GLU A 22 -9.91 6.03 9.92
CA GLU A 22 -10.88 6.67 10.82
C GLU A 22 -11.45 7.95 10.19
N GLY A 23 -10.58 8.80 9.61
CA GLY A 23 -11.01 9.99 8.87
C GLY A 23 -11.89 9.63 7.67
N LEU A 24 -11.52 8.60 6.92
CA LEU A 24 -12.35 8.05 5.83
C LEU A 24 -13.72 7.61 6.33
N GLN A 25 -13.79 6.84 7.43
CA GLN A 25 -15.05 6.38 8.00
C GLN A 25 -15.95 7.54 8.42
N GLN A 26 -15.38 8.55 9.08
CA GLN A 26 -16.12 9.74 9.51
C GLN A 26 -16.71 10.50 8.33
N GLN A 27 -15.92 10.73 7.28
CA GLN A 27 -16.37 11.47 6.10
C GLN A 27 -17.37 10.68 5.25
N ARG A 28 -17.19 9.36 5.10
CA ARG A 28 -18.13 8.51 4.37
C ARG A 28 -19.44 8.24 5.11
N GLN A 29 -19.47 8.45 6.43
CA GLN A 29 -20.59 8.07 7.29
C GLN A 29 -21.02 6.59 7.12
N ALA A 30 -20.07 5.72 6.82
CA ALA A 30 -20.29 4.31 6.54
C ALA A 30 -19.13 3.46 7.07
N PRO A 31 -19.38 2.20 7.48
CA PRO A 31 -18.34 1.36 8.08
C PRO A 31 -17.11 1.17 7.18
N VAL A 32 -15.93 1.36 7.76
CA VAL A 32 -14.63 1.03 7.16
C VAL A 32 -13.97 -0.03 8.04
N TRP A 33 -14.01 -1.28 7.58
CA TRP A 33 -13.35 -2.40 8.24
C TRP A 33 -11.91 -2.52 7.74
N ILE A 34 -11.00 -2.94 8.62
CA ILE A 34 -9.59 -3.14 8.29
C ILE A 34 -9.24 -4.60 8.53
N GLN A 35 -8.73 -5.26 7.50
CA GLN A 35 -8.12 -6.58 7.60
C GLN A 35 -6.63 -6.46 7.34
N THR A 36 -5.82 -6.96 8.27
CA THR A 36 -4.39 -7.17 8.02
C THR A 36 -4.15 -8.57 7.50
N LEU A 37 -3.17 -8.74 6.62
CA LEU A 37 -2.81 -10.06 6.10
C LEU A 37 -2.02 -10.90 7.12
N THR A 38 -1.51 -10.27 8.18
CA THR A 38 -0.75 -10.91 9.25
C THR A 38 -1.58 -11.25 10.49
N ALA A 39 -2.89 -10.95 10.50
CA ALA A 39 -3.80 -11.32 11.58
C ALA A 39 -4.79 -12.40 11.15
N GLU A 40 -5.46 -12.97 12.14
CA GLU A 40 -6.68 -13.74 11.90
C GLU A 40 -7.74 -12.90 11.19
N PRO A 41 -8.61 -13.53 10.38
CA PRO A 41 -9.68 -12.81 9.70
C PRO A 41 -10.66 -12.16 10.67
N LEU A 42 -11.02 -10.91 10.34
CA LEU A 42 -11.97 -10.11 11.09
C LEU A 42 -13.35 -10.76 11.08
N GLU A 43 -13.99 -10.78 12.25
CA GLU A 43 -15.40 -11.15 12.37
C GLU A 43 -16.27 -9.97 11.99
N LEU A 44 -17.15 -10.18 11.01
CA LEU A 44 -18.04 -9.15 10.48
C LEU A 44 -19.50 -9.52 10.75
N PRO A 45 -20.41 -8.53 10.85
CA PRO A 45 -21.83 -8.82 10.94
C PRO A 45 -22.30 -9.66 9.74
N PRO A 46 -23.29 -10.55 9.86
CA PRO A 46 -23.67 -11.44 8.77
C PRO A 46 -24.12 -10.69 7.51
N ALA A 47 -23.99 -11.34 6.35
CA ALA A 47 -24.55 -10.90 5.06
C ALA A 47 -24.14 -9.48 4.57
N GLN A 48 -22.98 -8.96 4.99
CA GLN A 48 -22.46 -7.68 4.46
C GLN A 48 -22.29 -7.68 2.95
N GLN A 49 -22.52 -6.50 2.35
CA GLN A 49 -22.07 -6.15 1.01
C GLN A 49 -20.84 -5.27 1.12
N MET A 50 -19.71 -5.71 0.56
CA MET A 50 -18.42 -5.10 0.80
C MET A 50 -17.63 -4.88 -0.49
N LEU A 51 -17.11 -3.66 -0.63
CA LEU A 51 -16.00 -3.37 -1.51
C LEU A 51 -14.68 -3.67 -0.77
N MET A 52 -13.94 -4.66 -1.25
CA MET A 52 -12.61 -5.03 -0.78
C MET A 52 -11.55 -4.20 -1.52
N VAL A 53 -10.74 -3.46 -0.76
CA VAL A 53 -9.79 -2.47 -1.26
C VAL A 53 -8.38 -2.81 -0.78
N PRO A 54 -7.53 -3.45 -1.61
CA PRO A 54 -6.17 -3.80 -1.20
C PRO A 54 -5.20 -2.62 -1.31
N LEU A 55 -4.77 -2.08 -0.16
CA LEU A 55 -3.73 -1.05 -0.07
C LEU A 55 -2.34 -1.69 -0.10
N LEU A 56 -2.04 -2.38 -1.21
CA LEU A 56 -0.76 -3.01 -1.49
C LEU A 56 -0.12 -2.32 -2.70
N LEU A 57 1.21 -2.12 -2.68
CA LEU A 57 1.92 -1.32 -3.69
C LEU A 57 2.55 -2.14 -4.81
N THR A 58 2.73 -3.44 -4.61
CA THR A 58 3.43 -4.33 -5.55
C THR A 58 2.67 -5.66 -5.69
N PRO A 59 2.74 -6.33 -6.86
CA PRO A 59 2.01 -7.58 -7.11
C PRO A 59 2.72 -8.81 -6.53
N GLY A 60 2.96 -8.82 -5.21
CA GLY A 60 3.56 -9.96 -4.49
C GLY A 60 2.59 -11.13 -4.24
N SER A 61 3.02 -12.11 -3.44
CA SER A 61 2.19 -13.25 -3.00
C SER A 61 0.90 -12.78 -2.32
N HIS A 62 0.98 -11.72 -1.52
CA HIS A 62 -0.17 -11.12 -0.86
C HIS A 62 -1.30 -10.73 -1.83
N VAL A 63 -0.95 -10.01 -2.90
CA VAL A 63 -1.92 -9.59 -3.92
C VAL A 63 -2.46 -10.80 -4.69
N ARG A 64 -1.60 -11.77 -4.99
CA ARG A 64 -1.92 -12.87 -5.91
C ARG A 64 -2.57 -14.08 -5.25
N CYS A 65 -2.32 -14.30 -3.98
CA CYS A 65 -2.74 -15.49 -3.25
C CYS A 65 -3.63 -15.11 -2.07
N ASP A 66 -3.12 -14.27 -1.16
CA ASP A 66 -3.78 -14.07 0.14
C ASP A 66 -5.07 -13.24 0.02
N VAL A 67 -5.05 -12.17 -0.78
CA VAL A 67 -6.26 -11.36 -1.04
C VAL A 67 -7.37 -12.20 -1.73
N PRO A 68 -7.09 -12.97 -2.80
CA PRO A 68 -8.08 -13.90 -3.36
C PRO A 68 -8.61 -14.95 -2.37
N LEU A 69 -7.75 -15.54 -1.54
CA LEU A 69 -8.16 -16.52 -0.52
C LEU A 69 -9.07 -15.88 0.54
N LEU A 70 -8.70 -14.69 1.02
CA LEU A 70 -9.50 -13.92 1.96
C LEU A 70 -10.87 -13.58 1.37
N ARG A 71 -10.92 -13.16 0.10
CA ARG A 71 -12.19 -12.92 -0.62
C ARG A 71 -13.05 -14.18 -0.67
N GLN A 72 -12.47 -15.35 -0.95
CA GLN A 72 -13.21 -16.62 -0.95
C GLN A 72 -13.75 -16.95 0.45
N ARG A 73 -12.96 -16.75 1.51
CA ARG A 73 -13.38 -16.98 2.90
C ARG A 73 -14.59 -16.13 3.28
N PHE A 74 -14.56 -14.82 3.03
CA PHE A 74 -15.72 -13.96 3.31
C PHE A 74 -16.96 -14.35 2.49
N ARG A 75 -16.79 -14.77 1.23
CA ARG A 75 -17.92 -15.28 0.43
C ARG A 75 -18.49 -16.57 1.01
N ALA A 76 -17.65 -17.48 1.49
CA ALA A 76 -18.08 -18.71 2.15
C ALA A 76 -18.84 -18.45 3.46
N GLN A 77 -18.57 -17.32 4.13
CA GLN A 77 -19.32 -16.83 5.30
C GLN A 77 -20.64 -16.13 4.93
N GLY A 78 -21.00 -16.07 3.64
CA GLY A 78 -22.26 -15.48 3.18
C GLY A 78 -22.20 -13.99 2.85
N HIS A 79 -21.00 -13.38 2.82
CA HIS A 79 -20.86 -11.98 2.42
C HIS A 79 -20.82 -11.82 0.89
N GLN A 80 -21.35 -10.70 0.40
CA GLN A 80 -21.18 -10.28 -0.99
C GLN A 80 -19.92 -9.41 -1.08
N VAL A 81 -18.90 -9.88 -1.81
CA VAL A 81 -17.60 -9.20 -1.88
C VAL A 81 -17.26 -8.84 -3.32
N THR A 82 -17.18 -7.54 -3.60
CA THR A 82 -16.61 -6.96 -4.81
C THR A 82 -15.18 -6.54 -4.49
N SER A 83 -14.20 -6.93 -5.31
CA SER A 83 -12.79 -6.63 -5.04
C SER A 83 -12.23 -5.69 -6.08
N LEU A 84 -11.56 -4.64 -5.63
CA LEU A 84 -10.73 -3.80 -6.49
C LEU A 84 -9.35 -4.43 -6.71
N PRO A 85 -8.64 -4.03 -7.78
CA PRO A 85 -7.20 -4.26 -7.91
C PRO A 85 -6.42 -3.64 -6.75
N PHE A 86 -5.18 -4.09 -6.54
CA PHE A 86 -4.29 -3.48 -5.53
C PHE A 86 -3.94 -2.03 -5.89
N LEU A 87 -3.73 -1.18 -4.88
CA LEU A 87 -3.47 0.25 -5.03
C LEU A 87 -2.37 0.57 -6.06
N GLY A 88 -1.27 -0.20 -6.06
CA GLY A 88 -0.18 -0.03 -7.03
C GLY A 88 -0.57 -0.18 -8.50
N SER A 89 -1.76 -0.69 -8.81
CA SER A 89 -2.27 -0.77 -10.18
C SER A 89 -3.24 0.35 -10.57
N TRP A 90 -3.56 1.28 -9.66
CA TRP A 90 -4.53 2.33 -9.92
C TRP A 90 -3.85 3.49 -10.65
N VAL A 91 -4.41 3.89 -11.81
CA VAL A 91 -3.82 4.94 -12.65
C VAL A 91 -3.63 6.27 -11.89
N PRO A 92 -4.61 6.79 -11.12
CA PRO A 92 -4.41 8.03 -10.36
C PRO A 92 -3.28 7.91 -9.33
N TRP A 93 -3.15 6.74 -8.69
CA TRP A 93 -2.07 6.49 -7.74
C TRP A 93 -0.69 6.48 -8.40
N LEU A 94 -0.58 5.86 -9.59
CA LEU A 94 0.65 5.87 -10.36
C LEU A 94 1.05 7.28 -10.81
N GLN A 95 0.08 8.11 -11.19
CA GLN A 95 0.30 9.52 -11.53
C GLN A 95 0.79 10.32 -10.32
N HIS A 96 0.22 10.08 -9.15
CA HIS A 96 0.70 10.71 -7.90
C HIS A 96 2.14 10.31 -7.57
N LEU A 97 2.49 9.02 -7.70
CA LEU A 97 3.88 8.57 -7.50
C LEU A 97 4.86 9.21 -8.49
N GLN A 98 4.43 9.40 -9.75
CA GLN A 98 5.23 10.12 -10.75
C GLN A 98 5.46 11.58 -10.35
N GLN A 99 4.42 12.28 -9.89
CA GLN A 99 4.55 13.66 -9.42
C GLN A 99 5.48 13.77 -8.22
N LEU A 100 5.34 12.88 -7.23
CA LEU A 100 6.26 12.83 -6.08
C LEU A 100 7.71 12.62 -6.51
N ALA A 101 7.96 11.76 -7.51
CA ALA A 101 9.30 11.53 -8.01
C ALA A 101 9.89 12.78 -8.68
N LEU A 102 9.09 13.51 -9.47
CA LEU A 102 9.49 14.75 -10.13
C LEU A 102 9.77 15.89 -9.12
N GLU A 103 9.02 15.94 -8.03
CA GLU A 103 9.15 16.97 -6.99
C GLU A 103 10.25 16.64 -5.97
N SER A 104 10.72 15.40 -5.94
CA SER A 104 11.79 14.94 -5.06
C SER A 104 13.16 15.02 -5.73
N ASP A 105 14.21 15.21 -4.94
CA ASP A 105 15.60 15.05 -5.40
C ASP A 105 16.04 13.56 -5.46
N SER A 106 15.08 12.63 -5.44
CA SER A 106 15.35 11.19 -5.41
C SER A 106 15.95 10.72 -6.74
N SER A 107 16.97 9.87 -6.65
CA SER A 107 17.59 9.25 -7.82
C SER A 107 17.02 7.88 -8.14
N VAL A 108 16.33 7.27 -7.18
CA VAL A 108 15.82 5.89 -7.25
C VAL A 108 14.55 5.74 -6.43
N VAL A 109 13.70 4.79 -6.81
CA VAL A 109 12.58 4.32 -5.98
C VAL A 109 13.00 3.03 -5.29
N LEU A 110 13.01 3.04 -3.95
CA LEU A 110 13.37 1.87 -3.17
C LEU A 110 12.13 1.05 -2.81
N HIS A 111 12.13 -0.25 -3.11
CA HIS A 111 11.03 -1.15 -2.77
C HIS A 111 11.49 -2.30 -1.89
N HIS A 112 10.54 -2.90 -1.16
CA HIS A 112 10.82 -4.11 -0.39
C HIS A 112 11.26 -5.26 -1.31
N PRO A 113 12.07 -6.22 -0.81
CA PRO A 113 12.47 -7.38 -1.58
C PRO A 113 11.27 -8.18 -2.08
N LEU A 114 11.31 -8.54 -3.36
CA LEU A 114 10.26 -9.28 -4.05
C LEU A 114 10.84 -10.57 -4.61
N ARG A 115 10.01 -11.61 -4.66
CA ARG A 115 10.40 -12.86 -5.33
C ARG A 115 10.63 -12.60 -6.82
N ALA A 116 11.82 -12.99 -7.30
CA ALA A 116 12.21 -12.86 -8.70
C ALA A 116 11.17 -13.47 -9.67
N GLY A 117 10.97 -12.81 -10.81
CA GLY A 117 10.07 -13.24 -11.89
C GLY A 117 8.61 -12.85 -11.71
N VAL A 118 8.12 -12.67 -10.48
CA VAL A 118 6.69 -12.39 -10.24
C VAL A 118 6.36 -10.93 -10.49
N ALA A 119 7.20 -10.02 -10.01
CA ALA A 119 6.94 -8.58 -10.07
C ALA A 119 7.72 -7.88 -11.19
N ASP A 120 8.68 -8.53 -11.85
CA ASP A 120 9.65 -7.91 -12.76
C ASP A 120 9.00 -7.08 -13.87
N ARG A 121 7.96 -7.62 -14.51
CA ARG A 121 7.20 -6.89 -15.54
C ARG A 121 6.53 -5.64 -14.97
N TYR A 122 5.97 -5.75 -13.77
CA TYR A 122 5.35 -4.62 -13.08
C TYR A 122 6.39 -3.59 -12.66
N LEU A 123 7.52 -4.00 -12.09
CA LEU A 123 8.60 -3.10 -11.68
C LEU A 123 9.20 -2.36 -12.89
N SER A 124 9.37 -3.04 -14.02
CA SER A 124 9.82 -2.42 -15.28
C SER A 124 8.82 -1.38 -15.80
N MET A 125 7.52 -1.68 -15.73
CA MET A 125 6.46 -0.74 -16.09
C MET A 125 6.44 0.46 -15.13
N LEU A 126 6.50 0.19 -13.83
CA LEU A 126 6.47 1.20 -12.78
C LEU A 126 7.66 2.15 -12.90
N SER A 127 8.86 1.63 -13.17
CA SER A 127 10.07 2.44 -13.40
C SER A 127 9.88 3.39 -14.58
N ARG A 128 9.34 2.91 -15.70
CA ARG A 128 9.04 3.75 -16.86
C ARG A 128 7.96 4.80 -16.59
N ALA A 129 6.93 4.44 -15.81
CA ALA A 129 5.86 5.35 -15.46
C ALA A 129 6.31 6.46 -14.50
N ILE A 130 7.11 6.12 -13.49
CA ILE A 130 7.63 7.08 -12.51
C ILE A 130 8.77 7.91 -13.09
N GLY A 131 9.57 7.34 -14.01
CA GLY A 131 10.75 8.00 -14.57
C GLY A 131 12.03 7.82 -13.74
N LEU A 132 11.99 6.96 -12.72
CA LEU A 132 13.14 6.62 -11.87
C LEU A 132 13.43 5.11 -11.93
N PRO A 133 14.70 4.69 -11.79
CA PRO A 133 15.03 3.29 -11.57
C PRO A 133 14.38 2.77 -10.29
N LEU A 134 14.02 1.48 -10.28
CA LEU A 134 13.56 0.79 -9.08
C LEU A 134 14.70 -0.08 -8.54
N LEU A 135 14.94 0.01 -7.24
CA LEU A 135 15.96 -0.76 -6.53
C LEU A 135 15.33 -1.51 -5.36
N SER A 136 15.71 -2.77 -5.21
CA SER A 136 15.32 -3.58 -4.07
C SER A 136 16.14 -3.16 -2.84
N ALA A 137 15.49 -3.06 -1.68
CA ALA A 137 16.13 -2.61 -0.45
C ALA A 137 17.29 -3.48 0.04
N ASP A 138 17.30 -4.77 -0.29
CA ASP A 138 18.39 -5.71 0.01
C ASP A 138 19.60 -5.56 -0.94
N GLN A 139 19.44 -4.79 -2.02
CA GLN A 139 20.48 -4.47 -3.00
C GLN A 139 20.89 -2.99 -2.93
N ALA A 140 20.32 -2.23 -2.01
CA ALA A 140 20.65 -0.83 -1.81
C ALA A 140 22.10 -0.69 -1.32
N PRO A 141 22.91 0.20 -1.92
CA PRO A 141 24.21 0.50 -1.37
C PRO A 141 24.07 1.24 -0.04
N GLU A 142 25.03 1.07 0.86
CA GLU A 142 24.97 1.64 2.22
C GLU A 142 24.97 3.18 2.21
N ASP A 143 25.53 3.80 1.18
CA ASP A 143 25.65 5.25 0.98
C ASP A 143 24.49 5.85 0.16
N LEU A 144 23.36 5.13 0.04
CA LEU A 144 22.18 5.63 -0.67
C LEU A 144 21.52 6.80 0.10
N ASP A 145 21.85 8.01 -0.30
CA ASP A 145 21.37 9.26 0.31
C ASP A 145 19.97 9.68 -0.24
N ARG A 146 19.67 9.41 -1.53
CA ARG A 146 18.50 9.97 -2.23
C ARG A 146 17.56 8.94 -2.85
N ALA A 147 16.62 8.45 -2.04
CA ALA A 147 15.64 7.46 -2.47
C ALA A 147 14.20 7.82 -2.07
N LEU A 148 13.27 7.59 -2.99
CA LEU A 148 11.83 7.61 -2.71
C LEU A 148 11.40 6.21 -2.25
N PRO A 149 11.03 6.00 -0.97
CA PRO A 149 10.62 4.69 -0.51
C PRO A 149 9.20 4.36 -0.99
N LEU A 150 9.06 3.24 -1.71
CA LEU A 150 7.78 2.64 -2.08
C LEU A 150 7.21 1.86 -0.89
N ALA A 151 6.81 2.59 0.15
CA ALA A 151 6.18 2.06 1.35
C ALA A 151 5.06 3.01 1.82
N LEU A 152 3.85 2.50 2.05
CA LEU A 152 2.74 3.33 2.53
C LEU A 152 3.02 3.90 3.92
N ALA A 153 3.53 3.08 4.83
CA ALA A 153 3.77 3.45 6.22
C ALA A 153 5.20 3.13 6.63
N PRO A 154 5.71 3.71 7.74
CA PRO A 154 7.03 3.44 8.26
C PRO A 154 7.26 1.95 8.48
N ASN A 155 8.43 1.48 8.05
CA ASN A 155 8.88 0.11 8.24
C ASN A 155 10.42 0.07 8.37
N ARG A 156 10.99 -1.14 8.41
CA ARG A 156 12.45 -1.33 8.54
C ARG A 156 13.24 -0.66 7.41
N MET A 157 12.74 -0.69 6.18
CA MET A 157 13.39 -0.06 5.02
C MET A 157 13.45 1.46 5.16
N THR A 158 12.32 2.09 5.51
CA THR A 158 12.29 3.56 5.71
C THR A 158 13.07 3.99 6.95
N ALA A 159 13.14 3.14 7.99
CA ALA A 159 13.98 3.39 9.16
C ALA A 159 15.48 3.38 8.82
N HIS A 160 15.91 2.46 7.96
CA HIS A 160 17.30 2.43 7.49
C HIS A 160 17.66 3.67 6.67
N LEU A 161 16.81 4.06 5.72
CA LEU A 161 17.01 5.28 4.93
C LEU A 161 17.16 6.52 5.80
N ARG A 162 16.33 6.66 6.85
CA ARG A 162 16.39 7.80 7.78
C ARG A 162 17.69 7.90 8.59
N ALA A 163 18.39 6.79 8.77
CA ALA A 163 19.67 6.80 9.46
C ALA A 163 20.78 7.38 8.57
N CYS A 164 20.59 7.42 7.26
CA CYS A 164 21.45 8.10 6.31
C CYS A 164 21.00 9.57 6.18
N GLU A 165 21.94 10.51 6.06
CA GLU A 165 21.61 11.89 5.69
C GLU A 165 20.85 11.85 4.34
N GLY A 166 19.68 12.53 4.25
CA GLY A 166 18.82 12.52 3.06
C GLY A 166 17.69 11.49 3.00
N GLY A 167 17.55 10.63 4.02
CA GLY A 167 16.56 9.55 4.07
C GLY A 167 15.09 9.92 3.77
N GLY A 168 14.47 9.16 2.85
CA GLY A 168 13.09 9.40 2.41
C GLY A 168 12.00 8.99 3.42
N LEU A 169 10.97 9.84 3.52
CA LEU A 169 9.74 9.58 4.27
C LEU A 169 8.89 8.49 3.61
N ALA A 170 8.27 7.60 4.39
CA ALA A 170 7.23 6.72 3.87
C ALA A 170 6.10 7.56 3.25
N LEU A 171 5.38 7.00 2.28
CA LEU A 171 4.46 7.74 1.44
C LEU A 171 3.37 8.48 2.26
N LEU A 172 2.77 7.85 3.28
CA LEU A 172 1.73 8.48 4.10
C LEU A 172 2.27 9.43 5.17
N GLU A 173 3.58 9.50 5.37
CA GLU A 173 4.18 10.54 6.21
C GLU A 173 4.16 11.90 5.50
N GLN A 174 4.10 11.89 4.16
CA GLN A 174 3.90 13.09 3.36
C GLN A 174 2.42 13.48 3.38
N THR A 175 2.11 14.69 3.86
CA THR A 175 0.73 15.18 4.02
C THR A 175 -0.05 15.16 2.69
N ALA A 176 0.58 15.58 1.59
CA ALA A 176 -0.06 15.61 0.27
C ALA A 176 -0.49 14.20 -0.17
N THR A 177 0.38 13.21 -0.01
CA THR A 177 0.08 11.81 -0.36
C THR A 177 -1.01 11.20 0.52
N ARG A 178 -1.03 11.56 1.81
CA ARG A 178 -2.08 11.12 2.74
C ARG A 178 -3.45 11.66 2.33
N GLN A 179 -3.52 12.96 2.01
CA GLN A 179 -4.74 13.60 1.53
C GLN A 179 -5.18 12.98 0.20
N PHE A 180 -4.25 12.80 -0.75
CA PHE A 180 -4.54 12.20 -2.04
C PHE A 180 -5.12 10.79 -1.91
N LEU A 181 -4.55 9.93 -1.05
CA LEU A 181 -5.10 8.59 -0.82
C LEU A 181 -6.49 8.66 -0.18
N LEU A 182 -6.71 9.58 0.76
CA LEU A 182 -8.03 9.79 1.37
C LEU A 182 -9.07 10.15 0.29
N ASP A 183 -8.75 11.10 -0.59
CA ASP A 183 -9.62 11.54 -1.67
C ASP A 183 -9.91 10.41 -2.67
N LEU A 184 -8.91 9.60 -3.02
CA LEU A 184 -9.10 8.41 -3.85
C LEU A 184 -10.06 7.41 -3.23
N LEU A 185 -9.95 7.16 -1.92
CA LEU A 185 -10.83 6.24 -1.20
C LEU A 185 -12.24 6.79 -1.01
N LEU A 186 -12.38 8.10 -0.86
CA LEU A 186 -13.68 8.78 -0.81
C LEU A 186 -14.43 8.68 -2.15
N ALA A 187 -13.70 8.74 -3.27
CA ALA A 187 -14.26 8.63 -4.62
C ALA A 187 -14.75 7.22 -5.00
N LEU A 188 -14.46 6.20 -4.19
CA LEU A 188 -14.96 4.84 -4.41
C LEU A 188 -16.46 4.74 -4.07
N PRO A 189 -17.21 3.85 -4.74
CA PRO A 189 -18.62 3.61 -4.43
C PRO A 189 -18.82 3.16 -2.97
#